data_AF-A0A1J4T5L0-F1
#
_entry.id   AF-A0A1J4T5L0-F1
#
_cell.length_a   1.000
_cell.length_b   1.000
_cell.length_c   1.000
_cell.angle_alpha   90.00
_cell.angle_beta   90.00
_cell.angle_gamma   90.00
#
_symmetry.space_group_name_H-M   'P 1'
#
loop_
_entity.id
_entity.type
_entity.pdbx_description
1 polymer ?
#
loop_
_entity_poly.entity_id
_entity_poly.type
_entity_poly.pdbx_seq_one_letter_code
_entity_poly.pdbx_strand_id
1 'polypeptide(L)'
;MAVDQQLLNRGGGQNPAESGDDVMASRLMQDKNKAKAASGPDSNEEPKMNFDRYSPLAQMGSIIRREQAIQSSGTGQKDPAAASGVLAKMNDATASILKWCWQNLIFSSFSSSIIYIDIHVLGHMLWPKMFCKLGHEWIPKEMKKAAPKQAEMFGEQIGTCEKGCCCCVNGFCGLITIAVLAIMGAVVGLINSTIGETFGWISGLFD
;
A
#
# COMPACT_ATOMS: atom_id res chain seq x y z
N MET A 1 -32.01 -40.02 21.04
CA MET A 1 -30.62 -39.79 20.57
C MET A 1 -30.19 -38.40 21.00
N ALA A 2 -29.79 -38.24 22.27
CA ALA A 2 -29.50 -36.94 22.89
C ALA A 2 -28.38 -37.09 23.94
N VAL A 3 -27.23 -37.61 23.53
CA VAL A 3 -26.06 -37.81 24.40
C VAL A 3 -24.84 -37.41 23.58
N ASP A 4 -24.53 -36.10 23.46
CA ASP A 4 -23.21 -35.64 22.98
C ASP A 4 -22.98 -34.10 23.10
N GLN A 5 -23.52 -33.43 24.12
CA GLN A 5 -23.23 -32.00 24.35
C GLN A 5 -22.48 -31.67 25.66
N GLN A 6 -22.10 -32.66 26.46
CA GLN A 6 -21.49 -32.42 27.78
C GLN A 6 -19.97 -32.67 27.88
N LEU A 7 -19.28 -32.99 26.77
CA LEU A 7 -17.84 -33.32 26.79
C LEU A 7 -16.88 -32.19 26.36
N LEU A 8 -17.38 -31.02 25.93
CA LEU A 8 -16.53 -29.92 25.45
C LEU A 8 -16.32 -28.75 26.42
N ASN A 9 -16.84 -28.83 27.66
CA ASN A 9 -16.77 -27.70 28.61
C ASN A 9 -15.99 -27.99 29.90
N ARG A 10 -14.99 -28.88 29.86
CA ARG A 10 -14.22 -29.27 31.07
C ARG A 10 -12.72 -29.32 30.83
N GLY A 11 -12.06 -28.22 31.17
CA GLY A 11 -10.61 -28.14 31.33
C GLY A 11 -10.12 -26.77 30.86
N GLY A 12 -9.56 -25.89 31.66
CA GLY A 12 -9.08 -25.98 33.03
C GLY A 12 -8.18 -24.76 33.20
N GLY A 13 -8.51 -23.87 34.12
CA GLY A 13 -7.67 -22.72 34.42
C GLY A 13 -6.39 -23.17 35.12
N GLN A 14 -5.24 -22.70 34.62
CA GLN A 14 -3.98 -22.64 35.36
C GLN A 14 -3.20 -21.39 34.94
N ASN A 15 -3.10 -20.46 35.90
CA ASN A 15 -2.11 -19.42 36.22
C ASN A 15 -1.28 -18.74 35.10
N PRO A 16 -1.26 -17.39 35.04
CA PRO A 16 -0.24 -16.67 34.29
C PRO A 16 1.12 -16.84 34.98
N ALA A 17 2.09 -17.33 34.22
CA ALA A 17 3.49 -17.27 34.59
C ALA A 17 3.91 -15.80 34.61
N GLU A 18 4.17 -15.29 35.81
CA GLU A 18 4.81 -14.01 36.08
C GLU A 18 6.24 -14.07 35.49
N SER A 19 6.45 -13.43 34.35
CA SER A 19 7.75 -13.28 33.71
C SER A 19 8.63 -12.39 34.58
N GLY A 20 9.77 -12.93 35.02
CA GLY A 20 10.73 -12.29 35.92
C GLY A 20 11.53 -11.13 35.33
N ASP A 21 11.10 -10.54 34.22
CA ASP A 21 11.85 -9.49 33.52
C ASP A 21 11.47 -8.07 33.99
N ASP A 22 10.26 -7.88 34.54
CA ASP A 22 9.75 -6.56 34.95
C ASP A 22 10.31 -6.05 36.30
N VAL A 23 10.81 -6.96 37.14
CA VAL A 23 11.34 -6.60 38.48
C VAL A 23 12.74 -5.96 38.37
N MET A 24 13.52 -6.28 37.33
CA MET A 24 14.87 -5.72 37.16
C MET A 24 14.83 -4.29 36.60
N ALA A 25 13.87 -3.98 35.72
CA ALA A 25 13.69 -2.65 35.16
C ALA A 25 13.29 -1.61 36.22
N SER A 26 12.47 -2.02 37.20
CA SER A 26 12.02 -1.15 38.30
C SER A 26 13.14 -0.80 39.30
N ARG A 27 14.13 -1.69 39.50
CA ARG A 27 15.28 -1.41 40.38
C ARG A 27 16.29 -0.43 39.76
N LEU A 28 16.51 -0.48 38.45
CA LEU A 28 17.43 0.44 37.75
C LEU A 28 16.94 1.90 37.71
N MET A 29 15.62 2.13 37.76
CA MET A 29 15.10 3.50 37.83
C MET A 29 15.22 4.13 39.23
N GLN A 30 15.26 3.32 40.30
CA GLN A 30 15.31 3.86 41.66
C GLN A 30 16.71 4.37 42.05
N ASP A 31 17.77 3.75 41.52
CA ASP A 31 19.15 4.19 41.80
C ASP A 31 19.54 5.50 41.09
N LYS A 32 18.97 5.78 39.91
CA LYS A 32 19.26 7.04 39.19
C LYS A 32 18.72 8.29 39.88
N ASN A 33 17.62 8.17 40.63
CA ASN A 33 17.04 9.31 41.35
C ASN A 33 17.74 9.61 42.68
N LYS A 34 18.48 8.65 43.26
CA LYS A 34 19.21 8.87 44.52
C LYS A 34 20.59 9.50 44.33
N ALA A 35 21.18 9.39 43.15
CA ALA A 35 22.49 9.99 42.83
C ALA A 35 22.43 11.48 42.43
N LYS A 36 21.23 12.05 42.22
CA LYS A 36 21.08 13.44 41.72
C LYS A 36 20.74 14.49 42.78
N ALA A 37 20.71 14.10 44.07
CA ALA A 37 20.35 14.99 45.18
C ALA A 37 21.55 15.44 46.04
N ALA A 38 22.80 15.16 45.64
CA ALA A 38 23.99 15.41 46.45
C ALA A 38 25.13 16.10 45.68
N SER A 39 24.85 17.17 44.96
CA SER A 39 25.90 18.12 44.54
C SER A 39 25.41 19.54 44.71
N GLY A 40 25.80 20.13 45.84
CA GLY A 40 25.64 21.54 46.14
C GLY A 40 26.45 22.44 45.20
N PRO A 41 26.17 23.75 45.19
CA PRO A 41 26.85 24.69 44.32
C PRO A 41 28.13 25.18 45.02
N ASP A 42 29.29 24.82 44.49
CA ASP A 42 30.52 25.54 44.81
C ASP A 42 31.22 26.00 43.54
N SER A 43 31.77 27.18 43.72
CA SER A 43 32.27 28.19 42.80
C SER A 43 33.66 27.86 42.23
N ASN A 44 33.97 28.52 41.11
CA ASN A 44 35.28 28.65 40.46
C ASN A 44 35.82 27.40 39.73
N GLU A 45 35.51 27.28 38.43
CA GLU A 45 36.42 26.62 37.50
C GLU A 45 36.51 27.39 36.18
N GLU A 46 37.76 27.56 35.75
CA GLU A 46 38.25 28.16 34.51
C GLU A 46 37.62 27.52 33.25
N PRO A 47 37.64 28.22 32.09
CA PRO A 47 37.03 27.73 30.86
C PRO A 47 37.85 26.55 30.29
N LYS A 48 37.54 25.33 30.75
CA LYS A 48 37.99 24.09 30.12
C LYS A 48 37.32 23.99 28.76
N MET A 49 38.07 24.26 27.69
CA MET A 49 37.65 24.00 26.32
C MET A 49 37.31 22.51 26.19
N ASN A 50 36.02 22.24 26.05
CA ASN A 50 35.45 20.91 25.97
C ASN A 50 35.74 20.34 24.56
N PHE A 51 36.84 19.58 24.46
CA PHE A 51 37.35 18.99 23.22
C PHE A 51 36.45 17.85 22.68
N ASP A 52 35.41 17.47 23.41
CA ASP A 52 34.47 16.40 23.01
C ASP A 52 33.40 16.85 21.99
N ARG A 53 33.41 18.12 21.54
CA ARG A 53 32.49 18.62 20.51
C ARG A 53 32.90 18.31 19.07
N TYR A 54 34.04 17.66 18.83
CA TYR A 54 34.55 17.38 17.49
C TYR A 54 34.71 15.89 17.17
N SER A 55 33.83 15.03 17.70
CA SER A 55 33.68 13.68 17.15
C SER A 55 32.71 13.73 15.94
N PRO A 56 33.18 13.56 14.70
CA PRO A 56 32.31 13.50 13.52
C PRO A 56 31.25 12.39 13.61
N LEU A 57 31.46 11.37 14.46
CA LEU A 57 30.49 10.31 14.72
C LEU A 57 29.28 10.79 15.54
N ALA A 58 29.49 11.71 16.50
CA ALA A 58 28.41 12.28 17.31
C ALA A 58 27.51 13.21 16.48
N GLN A 59 28.10 13.91 15.49
CA GLN A 59 27.36 14.76 14.56
C GLN A 59 26.44 13.93 13.66
N MET A 60 26.92 12.76 13.19
CA MET A 60 26.14 11.82 12.38
C MET A 60 24.88 11.32 13.09
N GLY A 61 24.97 11.01 14.39
CA GLY A 61 23.82 10.55 15.18
C GLY A 61 22.70 11.60 15.30
N SER A 62 23.05 12.88 15.36
CA SER A 62 22.08 13.97 15.40
C SER A 62 21.39 14.20 14.04
N ILE A 63 22.10 13.99 12.93
CA ILE A 63 21.56 14.09 11.57
C ILE A 63 20.58 12.93 11.31
N ILE A 64 20.94 11.71 11.69
CA ILE A 64 20.05 10.53 11.55
C ILE A 64 18.77 10.69 12.38
N ARG A 65 18.86 11.23 13.61
CA ARG A 65 17.66 11.55 14.42
C ARG A 65 16.83 12.66 13.81
N ARG A 66 17.46 13.65 13.16
CA ARG A 66 16.74 14.75 12.50
C ARG A 66 16.05 14.27 11.23
N GLU A 67 16.68 13.41 10.44
CA GLU A 67 16.05 12.77 9.28
C GLU A 67 14.92 11.82 9.68
N GLN A 68 15.09 11.03 10.75
CA GLN A 68 13.98 10.22 11.28
C GLN A 68 12.83 11.08 11.82
N ALA A 69 13.13 12.20 12.47
CA ALA A 69 12.12 13.13 12.97
C ALA A 69 11.41 13.89 11.83
N ILE A 70 12.11 14.19 10.73
CA ILE A 70 11.54 14.81 9.53
C ILE A 70 10.68 13.80 8.74
N GLN A 71 11.11 12.55 8.64
CA GLN A 71 10.32 11.47 8.04
C GLN A 71 9.07 11.13 8.88
N SER A 72 9.16 11.18 10.21
CA SER A 72 7.99 10.98 11.08
C SER A 72 7.07 12.21 11.18
N SER A 73 7.57 13.42 10.89
CA SER A 73 6.74 14.65 10.85
C SER A 73 6.19 15.01 9.46
N GLY A 74 6.60 14.29 8.40
CA GLY A 74 6.05 14.44 7.05
C GLY A 74 4.63 13.88 6.86
N THR A 75 4.10 13.12 7.81
CA THR A 75 2.67 12.79 7.86
C THR A 75 1.97 13.72 8.83
N GLY A 76 1.69 14.93 8.33
CA GLY A 76 0.88 15.93 9.01
C GLY A 76 -0.42 15.32 9.54
N GLN A 77 -0.39 15.07 10.85
CA GLN A 77 -1.51 14.76 11.70
C GLN A 77 -2.43 15.98 11.70
N LYS A 78 -3.52 15.91 10.94
CA LYS A 78 -4.73 16.69 11.19
C LYS A 78 -5.83 15.67 11.42
N ASP A 79 -6.31 15.59 12.66
CA ASP A 79 -7.34 14.66 13.13
C ASP A 79 -8.57 14.62 12.20
N PRO A 80 -9.05 13.39 11.91
CA PRO A 80 -10.41 13.08 12.31
C PRO A 80 -10.51 11.61 12.76
N ALA A 81 -10.32 11.32 14.04
CA ALA A 81 -10.35 9.95 14.58
C ALA A 81 -11.66 9.16 14.29
N ALA A 82 -12.76 9.85 13.97
CA ALA A 82 -14.03 9.23 13.57
C ALA A 82 -14.16 9.01 12.04
N ALA A 83 -13.66 9.94 11.21
CA ALA A 83 -13.69 9.78 9.75
C ALA A 83 -12.56 8.88 9.24
N SER A 84 -11.44 8.79 9.96
CA SER A 84 -10.33 7.89 9.66
C SER A 84 -10.75 6.42 9.79
N GLY A 85 -11.63 6.08 10.74
CA GLY A 85 -12.15 4.72 10.90
C GLY A 85 -13.05 4.28 9.74
N VAL A 86 -13.89 5.19 9.22
CA VAL A 86 -14.72 4.91 8.03
C VAL A 86 -13.84 4.80 6.78
N LEU A 87 -12.89 5.72 6.60
CA LEU A 87 -11.96 5.68 5.47
C LEU A 87 -11.05 4.45 5.50
N ALA A 88 -10.59 4.01 6.68
CA ALA A 88 -9.81 2.78 6.83
C ALA A 88 -10.63 1.55 6.44
N LYS A 89 -11.92 1.50 6.83
CA LYS A 89 -12.82 0.42 6.41
C LYS A 89 -13.11 0.44 4.91
N MET A 90 -13.23 1.63 4.31
CA MET A 90 -13.38 1.77 2.86
C MET A 90 -12.13 1.32 2.11
N ASN A 91 -10.94 1.64 2.63
CA ASN A 91 -9.67 1.15 2.06
C ASN A 91 -9.56 -0.38 2.16
N ASP A 92 -9.96 -0.98 3.28
CA ASP A 92 -9.98 -2.44 3.44
C ASP A 92 -11.02 -3.10 2.49
N ALA A 93 -12.18 -2.48 2.30
CA ALA A 93 -13.21 -2.96 1.39
C ALA A 93 -12.75 -2.88 -0.08
N THR A 94 -12.22 -1.73 -0.49
CA THR A 94 -11.70 -1.54 -1.86
C THR A 94 -10.51 -2.46 -2.13
N ALA A 95 -9.63 -2.70 -1.15
CA ALA A 95 -8.55 -3.67 -1.25
C ALA A 95 -9.06 -5.12 -1.43
N SER A 96 -10.13 -5.49 -0.72
CA SER A 96 -10.73 -6.82 -0.84
C SER A 96 -11.38 -7.04 -2.21
N ILE A 97 -12.08 -6.02 -2.73
CA ILE A 97 -12.67 -6.06 -4.08
C ILE A 97 -11.56 -6.11 -5.13
N LEU A 98 -10.52 -5.30 -5.01
CA LEU A 98 -9.40 -5.28 -5.94
C LEU A 98 -8.71 -6.65 -6.02
N LYS A 99 -8.48 -7.29 -4.87
CA LYS A 99 -7.94 -8.65 -4.79
C LYS A 99 -8.87 -9.67 -5.47
N TRP A 100 -10.18 -9.55 -5.26
CA TRP A 100 -11.18 -10.39 -5.93
C TRP A 100 -11.19 -10.17 -7.45
N CYS A 101 -11.04 -8.93 -7.93
CA CYS A 101 -10.93 -8.61 -9.35
C CYS A 101 -9.69 -9.24 -9.97
N TRP A 102 -8.53 -9.18 -9.30
CA TRP A 102 -7.30 -9.86 -9.75
C TRP A 102 -7.48 -11.38 -9.82
N GLN A 103 -8.14 -12.00 -8.84
CA GLN A 103 -8.40 -13.44 -8.84
C GLN A 103 -9.37 -13.87 -9.95
N ASN A 104 -10.39 -13.05 -10.24
CA ASN A 104 -11.38 -13.33 -11.28
C ASN A 104 -10.95 -12.89 -12.69
N LEU A 105 -9.83 -12.19 -12.82
CA LEU A 105 -9.27 -11.78 -14.10
C LEU A 105 -9.03 -12.99 -15.03
N ILE A 106 -8.72 -14.15 -14.46
CA ILE A 106 -8.36 -15.37 -15.20
C ILE A 106 -9.57 -16.22 -15.60
N PHE A 107 -10.65 -16.25 -14.81
CA PHE A 107 -11.63 -17.34 -14.90
C PHE A 107 -13.00 -16.99 -15.49
N SER A 108 -13.49 -15.74 -15.37
CA SER A 108 -14.91 -15.51 -15.73
C SER A 108 -15.26 -14.14 -16.30
N SER A 109 -14.52 -13.06 -16.00
CA SER A 109 -14.93 -11.72 -16.44
C SER A 109 -13.75 -10.76 -16.64
N PHE A 110 -12.89 -11.10 -17.60
CA PHE A 110 -11.70 -10.32 -17.96
C PHE A 110 -12.02 -8.83 -18.16
N SER A 111 -13.05 -8.50 -18.95
CA SER A 111 -13.41 -7.11 -19.26
C SER A 111 -13.91 -6.33 -18.05
N SER A 112 -14.76 -6.89 -17.19
CA SER A 112 -15.28 -6.15 -16.02
C SER A 112 -14.23 -5.97 -14.93
N SER A 113 -13.37 -6.97 -14.73
CA SER A 113 -12.27 -6.88 -13.76
C SER A 113 -11.26 -5.82 -14.18
N ILE A 114 -10.92 -5.71 -15.48
CA ILE A 114 -10.03 -4.66 -16.00
C ILE A 114 -10.67 -3.28 -15.83
N ILE A 115 -11.94 -3.11 -16.21
CA ILE A 115 -12.63 -1.83 -16.05
C ILE A 115 -12.62 -1.38 -14.59
N TYR A 116 -12.86 -2.30 -13.64
CA TYR A 116 -12.79 -1.98 -12.22
C TYR A 116 -11.36 -1.59 -11.78
N ILE A 117 -10.34 -2.33 -12.22
CA ILE A 117 -8.93 -2.00 -11.92
C ILE A 117 -8.59 -0.60 -12.45
N ASP A 118 -9.01 -0.25 -13.67
CA ASP A 118 -8.82 1.09 -14.24
C ASP A 118 -9.55 2.17 -13.43
N ILE A 119 -10.80 1.93 -13.06
CA ILE A 119 -11.58 2.84 -12.20
C ILE A 119 -10.90 3.00 -10.83
N HIS A 120 -10.34 1.92 -10.27
CA HIS A 120 -9.64 1.98 -8.98
C HIS A 120 -8.33 2.78 -9.10
N VAL A 121 -7.56 2.60 -10.18
CA VAL A 121 -6.35 3.39 -10.44
C VAL A 121 -6.70 4.87 -10.61
N LEU A 122 -7.73 5.19 -11.39
CA LEU A 122 -8.23 6.55 -11.58
C LEU A 122 -8.75 7.14 -10.26
N GLY A 123 -9.53 6.37 -9.51
CA GLY A 123 -10.06 6.73 -8.20
C GLY A 123 -8.95 7.02 -7.19
N HIS A 124 -7.87 6.24 -7.20
CA HIS A 124 -6.68 6.50 -6.40
C HIS A 124 -5.95 7.78 -6.81
N MET A 125 -5.94 8.14 -8.10
CA MET A 125 -5.36 9.42 -8.56
C MET A 125 -6.20 10.63 -8.12
N LEU A 126 -7.54 10.54 -8.15
CA LEU A 126 -8.41 11.63 -7.69
C LEU A 126 -8.51 11.70 -6.16
N TRP A 127 -8.61 10.55 -5.49
CA TRP A 127 -8.81 10.44 -4.04
C TRP A 127 -7.89 9.39 -3.40
N PRO A 128 -6.59 9.71 -3.21
CA PRO A 128 -5.60 8.76 -2.70
C PRO A 128 -5.85 8.27 -1.26
N LYS A 129 -6.80 8.89 -0.53
CA LYS A 129 -7.17 8.49 0.83
C LYS A 129 -8.31 7.47 0.89
N MET A 130 -9.14 7.39 -0.15
CA MET A 130 -10.33 6.51 -0.19
C MET A 130 -10.05 5.17 -0.85
N PHE A 131 -9.00 5.11 -1.67
CA PHE A 131 -8.59 3.92 -2.38
C PHE A 131 -7.26 3.41 -1.84
N CYS A 132 -7.16 2.09 -1.68
CA CYS A 132 -5.91 1.46 -1.33
C CYS A 132 -4.86 1.65 -2.44
N LYS A 133 -3.60 1.90 -2.04
CA LYS A 133 -2.45 1.81 -2.96
C LYS A 133 -2.40 0.41 -3.56
N LEU A 134 -2.14 0.30 -4.86
CA LEU A 134 -1.90 -0.99 -5.52
C LEU A 134 -0.72 -1.72 -4.86
N GLY A 135 -0.80 -3.04 -4.80
CA GLY A 135 0.15 -3.93 -4.14
C GLY A 135 0.01 -4.04 -2.62
N HIS A 136 -0.62 -3.07 -1.95
CA HIS A 136 -0.72 -3.07 -0.48
C HIS A 136 -1.83 -4.00 0.05
N GLU A 137 -2.70 -4.48 -0.83
CA GLU A 137 -3.74 -5.48 -0.58
C GLU A 137 -3.18 -6.90 -0.38
N TRP A 138 -1.96 -7.16 -0.86
CA TRP A 138 -1.31 -8.48 -0.73
C TRP A 138 -0.57 -8.64 0.60
N ILE A 139 -0.37 -7.55 1.33
CA ILE A 139 0.36 -7.57 2.59
C ILE A 139 -0.56 -8.05 3.73
N PRO A 140 -0.21 -9.14 4.44
CA PRO A 140 -0.95 -9.60 5.61
C PRO A 140 -1.00 -8.53 6.71
N LYS A 141 -2.13 -8.45 7.44
CA LYS A 141 -2.32 -7.46 8.52
C LYS A 141 -1.30 -7.64 9.66
N GLU A 142 -0.85 -8.87 9.85
CA GLU A 142 0.16 -9.28 10.83
C GLU A 142 1.52 -8.69 10.48
N MET A 143 1.90 -8.75 9.20
CA MET A 143 3.16 -8.18 8.70
C MET A 143 3.16 -6.66 8.80
N LYS A 144 2.02 -6.00 8.53
CA LYS A 144 1.89 -4.54 8.71
C LYS A 144 2.12 -4.11 10.16
N LYS A 145 1.73 -4.94 11.15
CA LYS A 145 1.93 -4.65 12.58
C LYS A 145 3.34 -4.98 13.06
N ALA A 146 3.90 -6.10 12.62
CA ALA A 146 5.19 -6.58 13.08
C ALA A 146 6.38 -5.84 12.44
N ALA A 147 6.30 -5.51 11.14
CA ALA A 147 7.39 -4.91 10.38
C ALA A 147 6.87 -3.88 9.36
N PRO A 148 6.46 -2.68 9.81
CA PRO A 148 5.78 -1.70 8.97
C PRO A 148 6.63 -1.23 7.77
N LYS A 149 7.95 -1.06 7.94
CA LYS A 149 8.85 -0.66 6.86
C LYS A 149 8.99 -1.72 5.76
N GLN A 150 9.06 -2.99 6.16
CA GLN A 150 9.20 -4.10 5.20
C GLN A 150 7.90 -4.33 4.44
N ALA A 151 6.76 -4.17 5.13
CA ALA A 151 5.45 -4.17 4.52
C ALA A 151 5.31 -3.08 3.44
N GLU A 152 5.74 -1.86 3.73
CA GLU A 152 5.67 -0.75 2.76
C GLU A 152 6.50 -1.02 1.50
N MET A 153 7.76 -1.44 1.66
CA MET A 153 8.62 -1.78 0.51
C MET A 153 8.04 -2.91 -0.34
N PHE A 154 7.50 -3.96 0.29
CA PHE A 154 6.88 -5.07 -0.42
C PHE A 154 5.63 -4.62 -1.20
N GLY A 155 4.82 -3.76 -0.59
CA GLY A 155 3.64 -3.19 -1.24
C GLY A 155 4.00 -2.31 -2.45
N GLU A 156 5.08 -1.53 -2.36
CA GLU A 156 5.53 -0.69 -3.47
C GLU A 156 6.10 -1.50 -4.64
N GLN A 157 6.85 -2.57 -4.36
CA GLN A 157 7.38 -3.47 -5.39
C GLN A 157 6.25 -4.16 -6.16
N ILE A 158 5.28 -4.74 -5.45
CA ILE A 158 4.11 -5.36 -6.08
C ILE A 158 3.28 -4.33 -6.81
N GLY A 159 3.03 -3.17 -6.21
CA GLY A 159 2.24 -2.11 -6.85
C GLY A 159 2.88 -1.58 -8.13
N THR A 160 4.22 -1.55 -8.20
CA THR A 160 4.94 -1.20 -9.44
C THR A 160 4.77 -2.27 -10.50
N CYS A 161 4.86 -3.55 -10.12
CA CYS A 161 4.63 -4.68 -11.00
C CYS A 161 3.20 -4.67 -11.57
N GLU A 162 2.19 -4.46 -10.72
CA GLU A 162 0.78 -4.41 -11.13
C GLU A 162 0.48 -3.24 -12.07
N LYS A 163 1.00 -2.04 -11.79
CA LYS A 163 0.89 -0.89 -12.70
C LYS A 163 1.52 -1.18 -14.06
N GLY A 164 2.68 -1.83 -14.06
CA GLY A 164 3.33 -2.29 -15.29
C GLY A 164 2.46 -3.28 -16.06
N CYS A 165 1.91 -4.28 -15.38
CA CYS A 165 1.03 -5.28 -15.99
C CYS A 165 -0.24 -4.65 -16.56
N CYS A 166 -0.90 -3.76 -15.81
CA CYS A 166 -2.09 -3.03 -16.24
C CYS A 166 -1.80 -2.17 -17.49
N CYS A 167 -0.66 -1.48 -17.53
CA CYS A 167 -0.24 -0.71 -18.71
C CYS A 167 -0.03 -1.62 -19.93
N CYS A 168 0.62 -2.77 -19.76
CA CYS A 168 0.83 -3.74 -20.83
C CYS A 168 -0.50 -4.30 -21.36
N VAL A 169 -1.43 -4.64 -20.47
CA VAL A 169 -2.76 -5.16 -20.85
C VAL A 169 -3.55 -4.10 -21.62
N ASN A 170 -3.60 -2.85 -21.13
CA ASN A 170 -4.29 -1.77 -21.82
C ASN A 170 -3.64 -1.44 -23.17
N GLY A 171 -2.30 -1.46 -23.24
CA GLY A 171 -1.58 -1.30 -24.50
C GLY A 171 -1.92 -2.40 -25.51
N PHE A 172 -1.97 -3.66 -25.07
CA PHE A 172 -2.35 -4.79 -25.92
C PHE A 172 -3.80 -4.72 -26.40
N CYS A 173 -4.75 -4.38 -25.51
CA CYS A 173 -6.14 -4.13 -25.88
C CYS A 173 -6.28 -2.97 -26.89
N GLY A 174 -5.49 -1.91 -26.71
CA GLY A 174 -5.42 -0.80 -27.67
C GLY A 174 -4.96 -1.24 -29.06
N LEU A 175 -3.91 -2.06 -29.14
CA LEU A 175 -3.42 -2.63 -30.40
C LEU A 175 -4.46 -3.50 -31.09
N ILE A 176 -5.16 -4.37 -30.35
CA ILE A 176 -6.26 -5.18 -30.90
C ILE A 176 -7.35 -4.28 -31.47
N THR A 177 -7.72 -3.22 -30.74
CA THR A 177 -8.76 -2.26 -31.18
C THR A 177 -8.36 -1.57 -32.49
N ILE A 178 -7.12 -1.11 -32.60
CA ILE A 178 -6.60 -0.49 -33.84
C ILE A 178 -6.62 -1.50 -34.99
N ALA A 179 -6.21 -2.76 -34.75
CA ALA A 179 -6.24 -3.80 -35.77
C ALA A 179 -7.65 -4.08 -36.29
N VAL A 180 -8.64 -4.17 -35.39
CA VAL A 180 -10.05 -4.35 -35.78
C VAL A 180 -10.56 -3.17 -36.61
N LEU A 181 -10.25 -1.93 -36.22
CA LEU A 181 -10.63 -0.74 -36.98
C LEU A 181 -9.99 -0.71 -38.36
N ALA A 182 -8.72 -1.11 -38.48
CA ALA A 182 -8.02 -1.21 -39.76
C ALA A 182 -8.68 -2.25 -40.68
N ILE A 183 -9.06 -3.41 -40.15
CA ILE A 183 -9.78 -4.45 -40.91
C ILE A 183 -11.14 -3.92 -41.37
N MET A 184 -11.91 -3.27 -40.49
CA MET A 184 -13.20 -2.66 -40.84
C MET A 184 -13.05 -1.62 -41.95
N GLY A 185 -12.02 -0.76 -41.86
CA GLY A 185 -11.70 0.21 -42.91
C GLY A 185 -11.37 -0.46 -44.24
N ALA A 186 -10.57 -1.54 -44.23
CA ALA A 186 -10.26 -2.30 -45.43
C ALA A 186 -11.50 -2.93 -46.06
N VAL A 187 -12.42 -3.49 -45.25
CA VAL A 187 -13.69 -4.05 -45.74
C VAL A 187 -14.56 -2.98 -46.39
N VAL A 188 -14.70 -1.81 -45.76
CA VAL A 188 -15.46 -0.68 -46.34
C VAL A 188 -14.81 -0.22 -47.65
N GLY A 189 -13.48 -0.16 -47.70
CA GLY A 189 -12.74 0.17 -48.92
C GLY A 189 -12.99 -0.82 -50.06
N LEU A 190 -12.97 -2.13 -49.77
CA LEU A 190 -13.29 -3.17 -50.75
C LEU A 190 -14.73 -3.04 -51.28
N ILE A 191 -15.70 -2.83 -50.39
CA ILE A 191 -17.10 -2.62 -50.77
C ILE A 191 -17.23 -1.42 -51.71
N ASN A 192 -16.59 -0.29 -51.37
CA ASN A 192 -16.64 0.91 -52.20
C ASN A 192 -15.99 0.70 -53.58
N SER A 193 -14.89 -0.07 -53.65
CA SER A 193 -14.26 -0.42 -54.92
C SER A 193 -15.18 -1.27 -55.80
N THR A 194 -15.81 -2.30 -55.23
CA THR A 194 -16.74 -3.18 -55.96
C THR A 194 -17.98 -2.42 -56.43
N ILE A 195 -18.54 -1.54 -55.60
CA ILE A 195 -19.68 -0.69 -55.99
C ILE A 195 -19.26 0.28 -57.11
N GLY A 196 -18.08 0.90 -57.02
CA GLY A 196 -17.57 1.81 -58.05
C GLY A 196 -17.42 1.14 -59.41
N GLU A 197 -16.85 -0.06 -59.46
CA GLU A 197 -16.73 -0.85 -60.69
C GLU A 197 -18.11 -1.24 -61.26
N THR A 198 -19.03 -1.66 -60.39
CA THR A 198 -20.39 -2.04 -60.79
C THR A 198 -21.15 -0.83 -61.36
N PHE A 199 -21.04 0.33 -60.71
CA PHE A 199 -21.70 1.55 -61.17
C PHE A 199 -21.09 2.09 -62.47
N GLY A 200 -19.77 1.98 -62.64
CA GLY A 200 -19.07 2.32 -63.88
C GLY A 200 -19.55 1.48 -65.07
N TRP A 201 -19.66 0.16 -64.89
CA TRP A 201 -20.16 -0.74 -65.94
C TRP A 201 -21.62 -0.45 -66.31
N ILE A 202 -22.47 -0.16 -65.32
CA ILE A 202 -23.87 0.25 -65.56
C ILE A 202 -23.93 1.58 -66.31
N SER A 203 -23.13 2.57 -65.93
CA SER A 203 -23.14 3.87 -66.62
C SER A 203 -22.71 3.77 -68.09
N GLY A 204 -21.72 2.94 -68.41
CA GLY A 204 -21.30 2.70 -69.79
C GLY A 204 -22.27 1.88 -70.64
N LEU A 205 -23.33 1.33 -70.05
CA LEU A 205 -24.44 0.67 -70.74
C LEU A 205 -25.53 1.67 -71.19
N PHE A 206 -25.53 2.88 -70.63
CA PHE A 206 -26.51 3.94 -70.91
C PHE A 206 -25.97 5.08 -71.79
N ASP A 207 -24.65 5.12 -72.05
CA ASP A 207 -24.01 5.94 -73.10
C ASP A 207 -23.93 5.17 -74.43
#